data_AF-A0A955IWC3-F1
#
_entry.id   AF-A0A955IWC3-F1
#
_cell.length_a   1.000
_cell.length_b   1.000
_cell.length_c   1.000
_cell.angle_alpha   90.00
_cell.angle_beta   90.00
_cell.angle_gamma   90.00
#
_symmetry.space_group_name_H-M   'P 1'
#
loop_
_entity.id
_entity.type
_entity.pdbx_description
1 polymer ?
#
loop_
_entity_poly.entity_id
_entity_poly.type
_entity_poly.pdbx_seq_one_letter_code
_entity_poly.pdbx_strand_id
1 'polypeptide(L)'
;MPHHEYVTSLLYKKKTPLGFSLALSASLGIINSIFVLGWILDIKWLIDPFTSESPTKLIAAISFVCVSIIILSLSYDNNARPPLLTLIHIAVTMLFIHILAIIIFGFVTQINTGAEFIFTKNSSNTSFSDILVQKQSIGTAFSFSLICAIAIQAISGKSNYKFSMLIVGNILCLIGLTAVTGYIIGVPVLYFDIQGVSSPMSIYTGVSLIVSGAAMLASGRIGDH
;
A
#
# COMPACT_ATOMS: atom_id res chain seq x y z
N MET A 1 23.10 33.85 32.40
CA MET A 1 23.75 32.99 31.39
C MET A 1 22.71 32.09 30.72
N PRO A 2 22.01 32.56 29.66
CA PRO A 2 21.03 31.76 28.92
C PRO A 2 21.49 31.34 27.50
N HIS A 3 22.73 31.65 27.11
CA HIS A 3 23.19 31.48 25.71
C HIS A 3 23.66 30.06 25.34
N HIS A 4 23.82 29.15 26.31
CA HIS A 4 24.38 27.82 26.03
C HIS A 4 23.32 26.76 25.69
N GLU A 5 22.06 26.93 26.09
CA GLU A 5 20.96 25.99 25.77
C GLU A 5 20.40 26.16 24.36
N TYR A 6 20.52 27.35 23.78
CA TYR A 6 19.98 27.66 22.44
C TYR A 6 20.79 27.05 21.30
N VAL A 7 22.09 26.81 21.49
CA VAL A 7 22.97 26.30 20.43
C VAL A 7 22.90 24.77 20.34
N THR A 8 22.66 24.08 21.46
CA THR A 8 22.48 22.62 21.49
C THR A 8 21.14 22.16 20.91
N SER A 9 20.08 22.98 20.94
CA SER A 9 18.79 22.63 20.34
C SER A 9 18.76 22.76 18.80
N LEU A 10 19.67 23.56 18.22
CA LEU A 10 19.79 23.73 16.77
C LEU A 10 20.61 22.63 16.09
N LEU A 11 21.53 21.97 16.82
CA LEU A 11 22.43 20.96 16.26
C LEU A 11 21.86 19.53 16.29
N TYR A 12 20.73 19.29 16.96
CA TYR A 12 20.07 17.97 17.00
C TYR A 12 18.86 17.84 16.07
N LYS A 13 18.74 18.70 15.05
CA LYS A 13 17.72 18.56 14.01
C LYS A 13 18.19 17.53 12.98
N LYS A 14 18.13 16.25 13.35
CA LYS A 14 18.39 15.11 12.45
C LYS A 14 17.33 15.14 11.33
N LYS A 15 17.64 15.89 10.26
CA LYS A 15 16.79 16.28 9.12
C LYS A 15 16.34 15.12 8.22
N THR A 16 16.60 13.88 8.61
CA THR A 16 16.58 12.72 7.71
C THR A 16 15.28 11.90 7.64
N PRO A 17 14.32 11.89 8.59
CA PRO A 17 13.19 10.96 8.48
C PRO A 17 12.11 11.44 7.50
N LEU A 18 11.89 12.76 7.38
CA LEU A 18 10.84 13.32 6.51
C LEU A 18 11.15 13.17 5.02
N GLY A 19 12.34 13.60 4.58
CA GLY A 19 12.73 13.52 3.17
C GLY A 19 12.74 12.08 2.64
N PHE A 20 13.18 11.13 3.47
CA PHE A 20 13.21 9.72 3.09
C PHE A 20 11.82 9.11 2.93
N SER A 21 10.89 9.36 3.87
CA SER A 21 9.53 8.86 3.74
C SER A 21 8.80 9.47 2.52
N LEU A 22 8.99 10.78 2.30
CA LEU A 22 8.44 11.46 1.13
C LEU A 22 8.96 10.85 -0.17
N ALA A 23 10.27 10.57 -0.26
CA ALA A 23 10.86 9.94 -1.44
C ALA A 23 10.29 8.53 -1.69
N LEU A 24 10.19 7.69 -0.65
CA LEU A 24 9.64 6.35 -0.77
C LEU A 24 8.16 6.37 -1.18
N SER A 25 7.34 7.17 -0.51
CA SER A 25 5.92 7.32 -0.84
C SER A 25 5.73 7.86 -2.27
N ALA A 26 6.49 8.88 -2.69
CA ALA A 26 6.42 9.39 -4.06
C ALA A 26 6.84 8.34 -5.09
N SER A 27 7.92 7.60 -4.85
CA SER A 27 8.36 6.53 -5.75
C SER A 27 7.30 5.43 -5.90
N LEU A 28 6.67 5.03 -4.79
CA LEU A 28 5.60 4.04 -4.78
C LEU A 28 4.42 4.52 -5.64
N GLY A 29 4.00 5.77 -5.47
CA GLY A 29 2.90 6.37 -6.23
C GLY A 29 3.19 6.45 -7.72
N ILE A 30 4.39 6.90 -8.10
CA ILE A 30 4.82 7.01 -9.51
C ILE A 30 4.85 5.64 -10.16
N ILE A 31 5.52 4.65 -9.54
CA ILE A 31 5.64 3.29 -10.09
C ILE A 31 4.26 2.67 -10.29
N ASN A 32 3.38 2.73 -9.29
CA ASN A 32 2.05 2.14 -9.41
C ASN A 32 1.14 2.90 -10.37
N SER A 33 1.33 4.21 -10.55
CA SER A 33 0.63 4.98 -11.59
C SER A 33 1.06 4.55 -12.98
N ILE A 34 2.34 4.24 -13.19
CA ILE A 34 2.86 3.69 -14.45
C ILE A 34 2.21 2.34 -14.74
N PHE A 35 2.06 1.46 -13.74
CA PHE A 35 1.33 0.18 -13.91
C PHE A 35 -0.13 0.40 -14.30
N VAL A 36 -0.83 1.34 -13.66
CA VAL A 36 -2.21 1.71 -14.02
C VAL A 36 -2.29 2.20 -15.46
N LEU A 37 -1.37 3.08 -15.88
CA LEU A 37 -1.30 3.55 -17.26
C LEU A 37 -1.02 2.42 -18.25
N GLY A 38 -0.10 1.51 -17.93
CA GLY A 38 0.18 0.33 -18.75
C GLY A 38 -1.05 -0.53 -18.97
N TRP A 39 -1.85 -0.70 -17.92
CA TRP A 39 -3.11 -1.45 -17.99
C TRP A 39 -4.15 -0.75 -18.89
N ILE A 40 -4.34 0.56 -18.69
CA ILE A 40 -5.26 1.38 -19.50
C ILE A 40 -4.86 1.35 -20.98
N LEU A 41 -3.57 1.46 -21.28
CA LEU A 41 -3.02 1.52 -22.64
C LEU A 41 -2.77 0.15 -23.28
N ASP A 42 -3.05 -0.96 -22.59
CA ASP A 42 -2.76 -2.33 -23.04
C ASP A 42 -1.29 -2.66 -23.33
N ILE A 43 -0.38 -2.03 -22.59
CA ILE A 43 1.06 -2.20 -22.80
C ILE A 43 1.52 -3.45 -22.02
N LYS A 44 1.55 -4.61 -22.68
CA LYS A 44 1.84 -5.92 -22.07
C LYS A 44 3.13 -5.95 -21.22
N TRP A 45 4.24 -5.40 -21.73
CA TRP A 45 5.52 -5.39 -21.02
C TRP A 45 5.49 -4.54 -19.74
N LEU A 46 4.53 -3.62 -19.61
CA LEU A 46 4.36 -2.79 -18.43
C LEU A 46 3.41 -3.41 -17.39
N ILE A 47 2.48 -4.26 -17.85
CA ILE A 47 1.54 -5.00 -17.00
C ILE A 47 2.23 -6.22 -16.40
N ASP A 48 3.05 -6.91 -17.20
CA ASP A 48 3.79 -8.10 -16.81
C ASP A 48 5.20 -8.13 -17.44
N PRO A 49 6.17 -7.40 -16.84
CA PRO A 49 7.55 -7.36 -17.32
C PRO A 49 8.26 -8.72 -17.27
N PHE A 50 7.85 -9.60 -16.36
CA PHE A 50 8.46 -10.91 -16.12
C PHE A 50 7.35 -11.96 -16.29
N THR A 51 7.14 -12.35 -17.55
CA THR A 51 6.10 -13.25 -18.09
C THR A 51 5.92 -14.62 -17.40
N SER A 52 6.62 -14.89 -16.31
CA SER A 52 6.55 -16.10 -15.48
C SER A 52 5.80 -15.93 -14.16
N GLU A 53 5.29 -14.74 -13.83
CA GLU A 53 4.70 -14.44 -12.52
C GLU A 53 3.24 -14.01 -12.60
N SER A 54 2.50 -14.16 -11.49
CA SER A 54 1.10 -13.71 -11.42
C SER A 54 1.02 -12.21 -11.70
N PRO A 55 0.32 -11.76 -12.75
CA PRO A 55 0.32 -10.36 -13.16
C PRO A 55 -0.24 -9.47 -12.04
N THR A 56 0.32 -8.27 -11.90
CA THR A 56 -0.16 -7.33 -10.89
C THR A 56 -1.59 -6.91 -11.23
N LYS A 57 -2.52 -7.21 -10.32
CA LYS A 57 -3.92 -6.86 -10.49
C LYS A 57 -4.07 -5.34 -10.50
N LEU A 58 -4.86 -4.81 -11.45
CA LEU A 58 -5.11 -3.37 -11.57
C LEU A 58 -5.57 -2.76 -10.24
N ILE A 59 -6.48 -3.45 -9.54
CA ILE A 59 -7.01 -3.00 -8.26
C ILE A 59 -5.93 -2.86 -7.18
N ALA A 60 -4.89 -3.71 -7.20
CA ALA A 60 -3.75 -3.61 -6.31
C ALA A 60 -2.89 -2.39 -6.66
N ALA A 61 -2.64 -2.12 -7.94
CA ALA A 61 -1.89 -0.94 -8.37
C ALA A 61 -2.60 0.36 -7.97
N ILE A 62 -3.92 0.48 -8.24
CA ILE A 62 -4.73 1.64 -7.81
C ILE A 62 -4.71 1.79 -6.29
N SER A 63 -4.82 0.67 -5.56
CA SER A 63 -4.72 0.66 -4.10
C SER A 63 -3.38 1.20 -3.63
N PHE A 64 -2.26 0.80 -4.23
CA PHE A 64 -0.94 1.32 -3.86
C PHE A 64 -0.74 2.79 -4.21
N VAL A 65 -1.38 3.30 -5.28
CA VAL A 65 -1.43 4.75 -5.53
C VAL A 65 -2.13 5.45 -4.36
N CYS A 66 -3.28 4.94 -3.91
CA CYS A 66 -3.98 5.50 -2.74
C CYS A 66 -3.12 5.44 -1.47
N VAL A 67 -2.50 4.28 -1.20
CA VAL A 67 -1.59 4.08 -0.06
C VAL A 67 -0.42 5.07 -0.10
N SER A 68 0.16 5.31 -1.27
CA SER A 68 1.26 6.26 -1.42
C SER A 68 0.87 7.69 -1.02
N ILE A 69 -0.31 8.14 -1.42
CA ILE A 69 -0.84 9.47 -1.09
C ILE A 69 -1.18 9.56 0.41
N ILE A 70 -1.76 8.49 0.97
CA ILE A 70 -2.04 8.38 2.41
C ILE A 70 -0.74 8.51 3.20
N ILE A 71 0.29 7.72 2.88
CA ILE A 71 1.58 7.77 3.60
C ILE A 71 2.25 9.13 3.41
N LEU A 72 2.21 9.70 2.20
CA LEU A 72 2.75 11.04 1.93
C LEU A 72 2.08 12.08 2.83
N SER A 73 0.76 12.06 2.94
CA SER A 73 0.03 12.96 3.83
C SER A 73 0.41 12.74 5.30
N LEU A 74 0.44 11.48 5.74
CA LEU A 74 0.81 11.09 7.10
C LEU A 74 2.26 11.42 7.48
N SER A 75 3.13 11.63 6.51
CA SER A 75 4.52 12.05 6.74
C SER A 75 4.61 13.50 7.22
N TYR A 76 3.62 14.33 6.91
CA TYR A 76 3.53 15.68 7.46
C TYR A 76 2.96 15.65 8.87
N ASP A 77 3.59 16.42 9.76
CA ASP A 77 3.11 16.60 11.12
C ASP A 77 1.70 17.22 11.13
N ASN A 78 0.84 16.78 12.04
CA ASN A 78 -0.58 17.16 12.05
C ASN A 78 -0.77 18.69 12.16
N ASN A 79 0.09 19.37 12.92
CA ASN A 79 0.03 20.81 13.11
C ASN A 79 0.61 21.60 11.93
N ALA A 80 1.44 20.97 11.08
CA ALA A 80 2.08 21.58 9.93
C ALA A 80 1.45 21.16 8.60
N ARG A 81 0.42 20.30 8.62
CA ARG A 81 -0.23 19.79 7.41
C ARG A 81 -1.10 20.89 6.77
N PRO A 82 -0.88 21.24 5.49
CA PRO A 82 -1.71 22.23 4.83
C PRO A 82 -3.16 21.71 4.69
N PRO A 83 -4.19 22.58 4.80
CA PRO A 83 -5.60 22.17 4.76
C PRO A 83 -5.96 21.34 3.52
N LEU A 84 -5.40 21.69 2.36
CA LEU A 84 -5.58 20.96 1.11
C LEU A 84 -5.11 19.50 1.22
N LEU A 85 -3.97 19.26 1.87
CA LEU A 85 -3.42 17.91 2.04
C LEU A 85 -4.25 17.07 3.04
N THR A 86 -4.89 17.71 4.02
CA THR A 86 -5.87 17.07 4.90
C THR A 86 -7.12 16.66 4.12
N LEU A 87 -7.64 17.53 3.25
CA LEU A 87 -8.79 17.21 2.40
C LEU A 87 -8.48 16.04 1.45
N ILE A 88 -7.31 16.07 0.80
CA ILE A 88 -6.84 14.98 -0.06
C ILE A 88 -6.73 13.67 0.73
N HIS A 89 -6.15 13.71 1.93
CA HIS A 89 -6.05 12.52 2.79
C HIS A 89 -7.41 11.90 3.09
N ILE A 90 -8.40 12.72 3.46
CA ILE A 90 -9.76 12.24 3.73
C ILE A 90 -10.38 11.64 2.46
N ALA A 91 -10.33 12.35 1.34
CA ALA A 91 -10.90 11.90 0.07
C ALA A 91 -10.29 10.57 -0.41
N VAL A 92 -8.96 10.47 -0.37
CA VAL A 92 -8.24 9.24 -0.77
C VAL A 92 -8.49 8.11 0.21
N THR A 93 -8.57 8.38 1.52
CA THR A 93 -8.91 7.35 2.51
C THR A 93 -10.32 6.81 2.26
N MET A 94 -11.29 7.67 1.93
CA MET A 94 -12.64 7.24 1.57
C MET A 94 -12.64 6.38 0.31
N LEU A 95 -11.94 6.78 -0.74
CA LEU A 95 -11.78 5.97 -1.96
C LEU A 95 -11.15 4.62 -1.64
N PHE A 96 -10.09 4.61 -0.82
CA PHE A 96 -9.40 3.40 -0.43
C PHE A 96 -10.28 2.44 0.38
N ILE A 97 -11.11 2.96 1.29
CA ILE A 97 -12.13 2.19 2.01
C ILE A 97 -13.11 1.54 1.04
N HIS A 98 -13.58 2.27 0.02
CA HIS A 98 -14.51 1.71 -0.97
C HIS A 98 -13.86 0.57 -1.78
N ILE A 99 -12.62 0.75 -2.23
CA ILE A 99 -11.87 -0.29 -2.93
C ILE A 99 -11.69 -1.52 -2.03
N LEU A 100 -11.31 -1.31 -0.77
CA LEU A 100 -11.13 -2.39 0.20
C LEU A 100 -12.45 -3.11 0.50
N ALA A 101 -13.57 -2.37 0.59
CA ALA A 101 -14.89 -2.95 0.78
C ALA A 101 -15.29 -3.86 -0.39
N ILE A 102 -15.02 -3.46 -1.64
CA ILE A 102 -15.25 -4.31 -2.82
C ILE A 102 -14.42 -5.59 -2.72
N ILE A 103 -13.13 -5.48 -2.38
CA ILE A 103 -12.23 -6.64 -2.24
C ILE A 103 -12.73 -7.60 -1.14
N ILE A 104 -13.07 -7.08 0.04
CA ILE A 104 -13.53 -7.91 1.17
C ILE A 104 -14.90 -8.50 0.87
N PHE A 105 -15.82 -7.73 0.28
CA PHE A 105 -17.16 -8.22 -0.05
C PHE A 105 -17.10 -9.36 -1.07
N GLY A 106 -16.31 -9.22 -2.13
CA GLY A 106 -16.08 -10.30 -3.10
C GLY A 106 -15.44 -11.53 -2.45
N PHE A 107 -14.51 -11.33 -1.50
CA PHE A 107 -13.91 -12.43 -0.75
C PHE A 107 -14.90 -13.17 0.16
N VAL A 108 -15.73 -12.44 0.92
CA VAL A 108 -16.65 -13.04 1.91
C VAL A 108 -17.86 -13.67 1.25
N THR A 109 -18.47 -12.99 0.29
CA THR A 109 -19.73 -13.44 -0.30
C THR A 109 -19.54 -14.47 -1.40
N GLN A 110 -18.35 -14.55 -2.00
CA GLN A 110 -18.10 -15.29 -3.25
C GLN A 110 -19.08 -14.89 -4.38
N ILE A 111 -19.75 -13.74 -4.25
CA ILE A 111 -20.66 -13.19 -5.26
C ILE A 111 -19.87 -12.15 -6.06
N ASN A 112 -19.87 -12.28 -7.39
CA ASN A 112 -19.39 -11.23 -8.27
C ASN A 112 -20.44 -10.13 -8.34
N THR A 113 -20.13 -8.94 -7.85
CA THR A 113 -21.03 -7.78 -7.97
C THR A 113 -21.01 -7.17 -9.38
N GLY A 114 -20.09 -7.64 -10.21
CA GLY A 114 -19.83 -7.15 -11.56
C GLY A 114 -18.97 -5.89 -11.61
N ALA A 115 -18.67 -5.30 -10.45
CA ALA A 115 -17.69 -4.23 -10.32
C ALA A 115 -16.26 -4.75 -10.56
N GLU A 116 -16.03 -6.03 -10.26
CA GLU A 116 -14.76 -6.72 -10.49
C GLU A 116 -14.42 -6.76 -11.98
N PHE A 117 -15.42 -6.84 -12.87
CA PHE A 117 -15.21 -6.87 -14.32
C PHE A 117 -14.53 -5.60 -14.86
N ILE A 118 -14.69 -4.47 -14.18
CA ILE A 118 -14.03 -3.20 -14.55
C ILE A 118 -12.50 -3.32 -14.36
N PHE A 119 -12.06 -4.20 -13.45
CA PHE A 119 -10.65 -4.44 -13.13
C PHE A 119 -10.08 -5.67 -13.84
N THR A 120 -10.91 -6.41 -14.59
CA THR A 120 -10.49 -7.53 -15.42
C THR A 120 -10.50 -7.12 -16.90
N LYS A 121 -9.34 -7.10 -17.54
CA LYS A 121 -9.31 -6.92 -18.99
C LYS A 121 -9.77 -8.24 -19.59
N ASN A 122 -10.85 -8.21 -20.39
CA ASN A 122 -11.37 -9.36 -21.12
C ASN A 122 -10.24 -10.02 -21.93
N SER A 123 -9.56 -11.00 -21.34
CA SER A 123 -8.86 -12.01 -22.11
C SER A 123 -9.95 -12.79 -22.81
N SER A 124 -9.94 -12.83 -24.14
CA SER A 124 -10.88 -13.59 -24.94
C SER A 124 -10.91 -15.11 -24.62
N ASN A 125 -10.05 -15.56 -23.70
CA ASN A 125 -9.96 -16.94 -23.22
C ASN A 125 -10.18 -17.12 -21.70
N THR A 126 -10.50 -16.08 -20.93
CA THR A 126 -10.83 -16.29 -19.50
C THR A 126 -12.24 -16.86 -19.36
N SER A 127 -12.32 -18.11 -18.91
CA SER A 127 -13.59 -18.75 -18.59
C SER A 127 -14.29 -17.94 -17.50
N PHE A 128 -15.63 -17.92 -17.48
CA PHE A 128 -16.41 -17.28 -16.40
C PHE A 128 -15.98 -17.77 -14.99
N SER A 129 -15.39 -18.97 -14.93
CA SER A 129 -14.79 -19.56 -13.73
C SER A 129 -13.44 -18.93 -13.31
N ASP A 130 -12.66 -18.33 -14.22
CA ASP A 130 -11.42 -17.60 -13.90
C ASP A 130 -11.71 -16.21 -13.32
N ILE A 131 -12.92 -15.70 -13.53
CA ILE A 131 -13.35 -14.41 -13.01
C ILE A 131 -13.69 -14.52 -11.51
N LEU A 132 -14.16 -15.70 -11.07
CA LEU A 132 -14.23 -16.08 -9.64
C LEU A 132 -12.85 -16.16 -8.95
N VAL A 133 -11.75 -16.23 -9.72
CA VAL A 133 -10.38 -16.51 -9.25
C VAL A 133 -9.55 -15.25 -9.04
N GLN A 134 -10.08 -14.05 -9.30
CA GLN A 134 -9.37 -12.81 -8.94
C GLN A 134 -9.38 -12.46 -7.44
N LYS A 135 -9.61 -13.44 -6.56
CA LYS A 135 -9.42 -13.31 -5.11
C LYS A 135 -8.11 -12.61 -4.80
N GLN A 136 -8.15 -11.39 -4.26
CA GLN A 136 -6.95 -10.70 -3.78
C GLN A 136 -6.22 -11.64 -2.82
N SER A 137 -4.88 -11.65 -2.83
CA SER A 137 -4.14 -12.38 -1.81
C SER A 137 -4.60 -11.94 -0.42
N ILE A 138 -4.77 -12.92 0.49
CA ILE A 138 -5.16 -12.65 1.86
C ILE A 138 -4.15 -11.75 2.58
N GLY A 139 -2.86 -11.91 2.25
CA GLY A 139 -1.79 -11.05 2.76
C GLY A 139 -1.93 -9.60 2.30
N THR A 140 -2.32 -9.39 1.03
CA THR A 140 -2.59 -8.05 0.50
C THR A 140 -3.83 -7.42 1.13
N ALA A 141 -4.93 -8.16 1.22
CA ALA A 141 -6.17 -7.66 1.81
C ALA A 141 -5.95 -7.26 3.28
N PHE A 142 -5.29 -8.12 4.06
CA PHE A 142 -4.93 -7.83 5.45
C PHE A 142 -4.04 -6.59 5.57
N SER A 143 -3.01 -6.47 4.71
CA SER A 143 -2.12 -5.31 4.68
C SER A 143 -2.87 -4.01 4.39
N PHE A 144 -3.79 -4.02 3.43
CA PHE A 144 -4.61 -2.86 3.11
C PHE A 144 -5.59 -2.51 4.24
N SER A 145 -6.15 -3.49 4.94
CA SER A 145 -6.96 -3.24 6.14
C SER A 145 -6.16 -2.53 7.24
N LEU A 146 -4.90 -2.94 7.48
CA LEU A 146 -4.04 -2.27 8.47
C LEU A 146 -3.72 -0.83 8.08
N ILE A 147 -3.38 -0.57 6.81
CA ILE A 147 -3.12 0.77 6.32
C ILE A 147 -4.38 1.65 6.44
N CYS A 148 -5.53 1.11 6.07
CA CYS A 148 -6.81 1.77 6.18
C CYS A 148 -7.14 2.16 7.63
N ALA A 149 -6.91 1.23 8.59
CA ALA A 149 -7.13 1.50 10.00
C ALA A 149 -6.28 2.67 10.50
N ILE A 150 -5.03 2.77 10.07
CA ILE A 150 -4.15 3.91 10.40
C ILE A 150 -4.63 5.20 9.75
N ALA A 151 -5.02 5.15 8.48
CA ALA A 151 -5.51 6.32 7.78
C ALA A 151 -6.73 6.93 8.48
N ILE A 152 -7.66 6.08 8.95
CA ILE A 152 -8.83 6.47 9.75
C ILE A 152 -8.40 6.99 11.14
N GLN A 153 -7.46 6.30 11.80
CA GLN A 153 -6.95 6.71 13.12
C GLN A 153 -6.35 8.12 13.06
N ALA A 154 -5.62 8.44 12.00
CA ALA A 154 -5.03 9.75 11.77
C ALA A 154 -6.10 10.83 11.51
N ILE A 155 -7.15 10.52 10.74
CA ILE A 155 -8.29 11.44 10.53
C ILE A 155 -9.01 11.74 11.84
N SER A 156 -9.12 10.74 12.71
CA SER A 156 -9.78 10.87 14.01
C SER A 156 -8.97 11.69 15.03
N GLY A 157 -7.78 12.18 14.68
CA GLY A 157 -6.93 12.99 15.56
C GLY A 157 -6.35 12.23 16.77
N LYS A 158 -6.38 10.89 16.76
CA LYS A 158 -5.84 10.09 17.88
C LYS A 158 -4.32 10.24 17.94
N SER A 159 -3.77 10.70 19.08
CA SER A 159 -2.35 10.99 19.28
C SER A 159 -1.40 9.82 18.93
N ASN A 160 -1.86 8.58 19.09
CA ASN A 160 -0.99 7.40 19.01
C ASN A 160 -0.84 6.83 17.58
N TYR A 161 -1.35 7.50 16.54
CA TYR A 161 -1.29 6.98 15.17
C TYR A 161 0.15 6.79 14.66
N LYS A 162 1.11 7.63 15.10
CA LYS A 162 2.53 7.48 14.73
C LYS A 162 3.14 6.18 15.25
N PHE A 163 2.81 5.80 16.49
CA PHE A 163 3.20 4.50 17.04
C PHE A 163 2.53 3.34 16.28
N SER A 164 1.24 3.46 15.96
CA SER A 164 0.56 2.49 15.08
C SER A 164 1.26 2.36 13.72
N MET A 165 1.72 3.47 13.13
CA MET A 165 2.48 3.45 11.86
C MET A 165 3.79 2.66 11.98
N LEU A 166 4.48 2.73 13.12
CA LEU A 166 5.69 1.93 13.34
C LEU A 166 5.36 0.43 13.39
N ILE A 167 4.31 0.06 14.11
CA ILE A 167 3.89 -1.34 14.22
C ILE A 167 3.47 -1.88 12.86
N VAL A 168 2.55 -1.19 12.19
CA VAL A 168 2.05 -1.63 10.88
C VAL A 168 3.17 -1.61 9.85
N GLY A 169 4.05 -0.62 9.86
CA GLY A 169 5.20 -0.57 8.96
C GLY A 169 6.07 -1.82 9.05
N ASN A 170 6.37 -2.30 10.27
CA ASN A 170 7.08 -3.57 10.46
C ASN A 170 6.29 -4.77 9.92
N ILE A 171 4.99 -4.84 10.19
CA ILE A 171 4.13 -5.93 9.71
C ILE A 171 4.13 -5.96 8.17
N LEU A 172 3.99 -4.81 7.51
CA LEU A 172 4.00 -4.73 6.03
C LEU A 172 5.35 -5.17 5.45
N CYS A 173 6.46 -4.74 6.04
CA CYS A 173 7.78 -5.19 5.63
C CYS A 173 7.92 -6.71 5.79
N LEU A 174 7.47 -7.28 6.91
CA LEU A 174 7.52 -8.72 7.14
C LEU A 174 6.68 -9.50 6.12
N ILE A 175 5.43 -9.08 5.88
CA ILE A 175 4.55 -9.72 4.88
C ILE A 175 5.20 -9.66 3.49
N GLY A 176 5.67 -8.48 3.08
CA GLY A 176 6.31 -8.30 1.78
C GLY A 176 7.61 -9.08 1.63
N LEU A 177 8.47 -9.10 2.65
CA LEU A 177 9.71 -9.89 2.66
C LEU A 177 9.42 -11.39 2.59
N THR A 178 8.40 -11.86 3.31
CA THR A 178 7.98 -13.27 3.30
C THR A 178 7.55 -13.67 1.89
N ALA A 179 6.73 -12.85 1.23
CA ALA A 179 6.29 -13.09 -0.14
C ALA A 179 7.46 -13.10 -1.13
N VAL A 180 8.33 -12.09 -1.11
CA VAL A 180 9.51 -12.02 -2.00
C VAL A 180 10.45 -13.20 -1.77
N THR A 181 10.69 -13.59 -0.51
CA THR A 181 11.49 -14.78 -0.18
C THR A 181 10.83 -16.03 -0.73
N GLY A 182 9.50 -16.16 -0.61
CA GLY A 182 8.71 -17.24 -1.19
C GLY A 182 8.91 -17.41 -2.69
N TYR A 183 8.96 -16.30 -3.45
CA TYR A 183 9.27 -16.33 -4.88
C TYR A 183 10.71 -16.80 -5.15
N ILE A 184 11.69 -16.31 -4.38
CA ILE A 184 13.10 -16.69 -4.55
C ILE A 184 13.32 -18.18 -4.32
N ILE A 185 12.69 -18.76 -3.29
CA ILE A 185 12.85 -20.18 -2.96
C ILE A 185 11.82 -21.11 -3.63
N GLY A 186 10.84 -20.54 -4.36
CA GLY A 186 9.79 -21.29 -5.04
C GLY A 186 8.79 -21.98 -4.11
N VAL A 187 8.47 -21.40 -2.95
CA VAL A 187 7.52 -21.96 -1.96
C VAL A 187 6.19 -21.20 -2.00
N PRO A 188 5.10 -21.79 -2.54
CA PRO A 188 3.82 -21.12 -2.78
C PRO A 188 3.14 -20.50 -1.57
N VAL A 189 3.20 -21.21 -0.44
CA VAL A 189 2.57 -20.77 0.81
C VAL A 189 3.13 -19.42 1.29
N LEU A 190 4.40 -19.13 1.01
CA LEU A 190 5.06 -17.90 1.47
C LEU A 190 4.64 -16.65 0.69
N TYR A 191 4.22 -16.80 -0.58
CA TYR A 191 3.58 -15.73 -1.35
C TYR A 191 2.04 -15.81 -1.30
N PHE A 192 1.50 -16.44 -0.26
CA PHE A 192 0.08 -16.51 0.07
C PHE A 192 -0.77 -17.18 -1.01
N ASP A 193 -0.18 -18.11 -1.75
CA ASP A 193 -0.91 -18.99 -2.66
C ASP A 193 -1.50 -20.15 -1.87
N ILE A 194 -2.80 -20.03 -1.55
CA ILE A 194 -3.55 -21.03 -0.80
C ILE A 194 -4.65 -21.53 -1.73
N GLN A 195 -4.47 -22.73 -2.25
CA GLN A 195 -5.39 -23.34 -3.21
C GLN A 195 -6.84 -23.27 -2.74
N GLY A 196 -7.71 -22.72 -3.59
CA GLY A 196 -9.15 -22.54 -3.32
C GLY A 196 -9.50 -21.36 -2.41
N VAL A 197 -8.56 -20.83 -1.63
CA VAL A 197 -8.80 -19.77 -0.63
C VAL A 197 -8.42 -18.39 -1.16
N SER A 198 -7.18 -18.21 -1.65
CA SER A 198 -6.68 -16.91 -2.13
C SER A 198 -5.79 -17.08 -3.35
N SER A 199 -5.80 -16.10 -4.26
CA SER A 199 -4.83 -16.10 -5.35
C SER A 199 -3.46 -15.65 -4.83
N PRO A 200 -2.37 -16.06 -5.50
CA PRO A 200 -1.02 -15.67 -5.13
C PRO A 200 -0.85 -14.16 -5.10
N MET A 201 -0.04 -13.68 -4.16
CA MET A 201 0.41 -12.30 -4.11
C MET A 201 1.51 -12.08 -5.15
N SER A 202 1.36 -11.15 -6.09
CA SER A 202 2.44 -10.88 -7.06
C SER A 202 3.72 -10.38 -6.37
N ILE A 203 4.90 -10.65 -6.95
CA ILE A 203 6.18 -10.16 -6.41
C ILE A 203 6.18 -8.64 -6.26
N TYR A 204 5.58 -7.94 -7.22
CA TYR A 204 5.45 -6.48 -7.23
C TYR A 204 4.62 -5.97 -6.06
N THR A 205 3.58 -6.72 -5.68
CA THR A 205 2.77 -6.42 -4.49
C THR A 205 3.60 -6.62 -3.23
N GLY A 206 4.39 -7.69 -3.16
CA GLY A 206 5.34 -7.92 -2.07
C GLY A 206 6.36 -6.78 -1.92
N VAL A 207 7.01 -6.37 -3.01
CA VAL A 207 7.94 -5.24 -3.03
C VAL A 207 7.24 -3.93 -2.65
N SER A 208 6.04 -3.68 -3.18
CA SER A 208 5.25 -2.49 -2.84
C SER A 208 4.86 -2.43 -1.37
N LEU A 209 4.61 -3.57 -0.71
CA LEU A 209 4.41 -3.64 0.74
C LEU A 209 5.70 -3.34 1.51
N ILE A 210 6.86 -3.84 1.06
CA ILE A 210 8.15 -3.52 1.70
C ILE A 210 8.39 -2.02 1.66
N VAL A 211 8.20 -1.39 0.49
CA VAL A 211 8.38 0.06 0.30
C VAL A 211 7.37 0.85 1.13
N SER A 212 6.09 0.43 1.13
CA SER A 212 5.04 1.05 1.97
C SER A 212 5.39 0.96 3.45
N GLY A 213 5.83 -0.22 3.91
CA GLY A 213 6.23 -0.44 5.30
C GLY A 213 7.44 0.42 5.69
N ALA A 214 8.46 0.49 4.83
CA ALA A 214 9.63 1.34 5.04
C ALA A 214 9.26 2.82 5.11
N ALA A 215 8.36 3.29 4.24
CA ALA A 215 7.85 4.65 4.26
C ALA A 215 7.07 4.93 5.56
N MET A 216 6.21 4.00 6.00
CA MET A 216 5.48 4.15 7.27
C MET A 216 6.40 4.15 8.49
N LEU A 217 7.45 3.31 8.50
CA LEU A 217 8.47 3.30 9.55
C LEU A 217 9.23 4.63 9.59
N ALA A 218 9.55 5.20 8.43
CA ALA A 218 10.19 6.50 8.35
C ALA A 218 9.26 7.61 8.84
N SER A 219 7.98 7.61 8.45
CA SER A 219 6.97 8.58 8.88
C SER A 219 6.63 8.51 10.36
N GLY A 220 6.52 7.29 10.91
CA GLY A 220 6.17 7.08 12.32
C GLY A 220 7.20 7.67 13.29
N ARG A 221 8.45 7.84 12.84
CA ARG A 221 9.53 8.47 13.62
C ARG A 221 9.52 10.00 13.60
N ILE A 222 8.68 10.64 12.77
CA ILE A 222 8.64 12.11 12.57
C ILE A 222 7.82 12.79 13.70
N GLY A 223 8.01 12.40 14.95
CA GLY A 223 7.21 12.94 16.06
C GLY A 223 7.73 12.66 17.46
N ASP A 224 8.83 11.91 17.61
CA ASP A 224 9.41 11.58 18.91
C ASP A 224 10.41 12.66 19.41
N HIS A 225 10.22 13.92 19.01
CA HIS A 225 11.09 15.05 19.38
C HIS A 225 10.28 16.24 19.86
#